data_AF-C4NVQ0-F1
#
_entry.id   AF-C4NVQ0-F1
#
_cell.length_a   1.000
_cell.length_b   1.000
_cell.length_c   1.000
_cell.angle_alpha   90.00
_cell.angle_beta   90.00
_cell.angle_gamma   90.00
#
_symmetry.space_group_name_H-M   'P 1'
#
loop_
_entity.id
_entity.type
_entity.pdbx_description
1 polymer ?
#
loop_
_entity_poly.entity_id
_entity_poly.type
_entity_poly.pdbx_seq_one_letter_code
_entity_poly.pdbx_strand_id
1 'polypeptide(L)'
;MLRSVNIKALNKAFRMYHAIRKEVPGMKGARWAPFDITDAWCLASELRSGDAMLEVCDNCKCTYFTSVNQRTCVECPFCKEQGRHGGGEKECA
;
A
#
# COMPACT_ATOMS: atom_id res chain seq x y z
N MET A 1 -14.72 -8.64 -17.05
CA MET A 1 -15.35 -9.17 -15.81
C MET A 1 -14.52 -8.71 -14.63
N LEU A 2 -15.07 -7.87 -13.74
CA LEU A 2 -14.50 -7.70 -12.40
C LEU A 2 -14.48 -9.08 -11.74
N ARG A 3 -13.29 -9.64 -11.52
CA ARG A 3 -13.20 -10.94 -10.85
C ARG A 3 -13.66 -10.71 -9.42
N SER A 4 -14.76 -11.33 -9.00
CA SER A 4 -15.32 -11.17 -7.66
C SER A 4 -14.26 -11.39 -6.57
N VAL A 5 -14.38 -10.66 -5.46
CA VAL A 5 -13.51 -10.81 -4.29
C VAL A 5 -13.84 -12.14 -3.61
N ASN A 6 -12.82 -13.01 -3.45
CA ASN A 6 -12.99 -14.26 -2.71
C ASN A 6 -13.00 -13.96 -1.20
N ILE A 7 -14.17 -14.05 -0.58
CA ILE A 7 -14.39 -13.71 0.84
C ILE A 7 -13.53 -14.56 1.79
N LYS A 8 -13.28 -15.83 1.47
CA LYS A 8 -12.42 -16.69 2.32
C LYS A 8 -10.96 -16.22 2.29
N ALA A 9 -10.46 -15.87 1.10
CA ALA A 9 -9.11 -15.33 0.94
C ALA A 9 -8.98 -13.95 1.60
N LEU A 10 -9.98 -13.08 1.43
CA LEU A 10 -10.04 -11.76 2.07
C LEU A 10 -9.95 -11.89 3.60
N ASN A 11 -10.79 -12.72 4.21
CA ASN A 11 -10.78 -12.94 5.65
C ASN A 11 -9.44 -13.47 6.16
N LYS A 12 -8.79 -14.36 5.39
CA LYS A 12 -7.45 -14.87 5.74
C LYS A 12 -6.41 -13.75 5.72
N ALA A 13 -6.38 -12.96 4.65
CA ALA A 13 -5.45 -11.84 4.50
C ALA A 13 -5.67 -10.77 5.59
N PHE A 14 -6.94 -10.43 5.87
CA PHE A 14 -7.32 -9.49 6.92
C PHE A 14 -6.82 -9.92 8.30
N ARG A 15 -6.99 -11.20 8.65
CA ARG A 15 -6.48 -11.76 9.91
C ARG A 15 -4.95 -11.73 9.99
N MET A 16 -4.26 -12.05 8.89
CA MET A 16 -2.80 -11.99 8.83
C MET A 16 -2.28 -10.56 9.01
N TYR A 17 -2.90 -9.59 8.33
CA TYR A 17 -2.59 -8.17 8.49
C TYR A 17 -2.71 -7.72 9.95
N HIS A 18 -3.82 -8.05 10.61
CA HIS A 18 -4.03 -7.70 12.03
C HIS A 18 -3.07 -8.40 12.99
N ALA A 19 -2.61 -9.62 12.66
CA ALA A 19 -1.60 -10.32 13.45
C ALA A 19 -0.24 -9.62 13.34
N ILE A 20 0.26 -9.42 12.11
CA ILE A 20 1.55 -8.77 11.84
C ILE A 20 1.58 -7.35 12.41
N ARG A 21 0.48 -6.60 12.25
CA ARG A 21 0.37 -5.24 12.75
C ARG A 21 0.64 -5.13 14.26
N LYS A 22 0.27 -6.14 15.06
CA LYS A 22 0.53 -6.14 16.51
C LYS A 22 2.01 -6.25 16.85
N GLU A 23 2.80 -6.81 15.94
CA GLU A 23 4.25 -7.01 16.09
C GLU A 23 5.05 -5.77 15.71
N VAL A 24 4.49 -4.86 14.89
CA VAL A 24 5.18 -3.66 14.40
C VAL A 24 5.18 -2.54 15.45
N PRO A 25 6.35 -2.10 15.96
CA PRO A 25 6.45 -0.97 16.88
C PRO A 25 5.96 0.33 16.22
N GLY A 26 5.30 1.21 17.00
CA GLY A 26 4.85 2.52 16.51
C GLY A 26 3.57 2.53 15.68
N MET A 27 2.98 1.36 15.38
CA MET A 27 1.68 1.24 14.69
C MET A 27 0.46 1.26 15.63
N LYS A 28 0.66 1.64 16.90
CA LYS A 28 -0.41 1.77 17.91
C LYS A 28 -0.84 3.24 18.00
N GLY A 29 -2.15 3.51 17.89
CA GLY A 29 -2.74 4.85 18.08
C GLY A 29 -3.53 5.38 16.87
N ALA A 30 -4.26 6.49 17.05
CA ALA A 30 -5.22 7.03 16.09
C ALA A 30 -4.60 7.47 14.75
N ARG A 31 -3.33 7.92 14.75
CA ARG A 31 -2.60 8.29 13.53
C ARG A 31 -2.48 7.13 12.53
N TRP A 32 -2.37 5.92 13.06
CA TRP A 32 -2.26 4.70 12.26
C TRP A 32 -3.49 3.85 12.57
N ALA A 33 -4.69 4.30 12.19
CA ALA A 33 -5.86 3.46 12.34
C ALA A 33 -5.68 2.14 11.55
N PRO A 34 -6.01 0.97 12.13
CA PRO A 34 -5.99 -0.27 11.38
C PRO A 34 -7.13 -0.28 10.36
N PHE A 35 -6.87 -0.85 9.18
CA PHE A 35 -7.96 -1.22 8.27
C PHE A 35 -9.02 -2.06 8.98
N ASP A 36 -10.28 -1.67 8.75
CA ASP A 36 -11.42 -2.53 9.03
C ASP A 36 -11.66 -3.50 7.86
N ILE A 37 -12.69 -4.34 7.99
CA ILE A 37 -13.00 -5.34 6.96
C ILE A 37 -13.53 -4.71 5.67
N THR A 38 -14.13 -3.53 5.75
CA THR A 38 -14.63 -2.77 4.60
C THR A 38 -13.46 -2.17 3.82
N ASP A 39 -12.51 -1.55 4.51
CA ASP A 39 -11.26 -1.04 3.92
C ASP A 39 -10.53 -2.15 3.18
N ALA A 40 -10.40 -3.33 3.80
CA ALA A 40 -9.76 -4.48 3.20
C ALA A 40 -10.51 -4.99 1.95
N TRP A 41 -11.84 -4.94 1.95
CA TRP A 41 -12.65 -5.29 0.79
C TRP A 41 -12.48 -4.29 -0.35
N CYS A 42 -12.49 -2.98 -0.05
CA CYS A 42 -12.26 -1.92 -1.03
C CYS A 42 -10.89 -2.10 -1.70
N LEU A 43 -9.84 -2.24 -0.90
CA LEU A 43 -8.48 -2.51 -1.39
C LEU A 43 -8.43 -3.76 -2.29
N ALA A 44 -9.06 -4.86 -1.88
CA ALA A 44 -9.10 -6.08 -2.67
C ALA A 44 -9.91 -5.91 -3.97
N SER A 45 -10.94 -5.07 -3.97
CA SER A 45 -11.71 -4.74 -5.17
C SER A 45 -10.87 -3.92 -6.16
N GLU A 46 -10.21 -2.87 -5.69
CA GLU A 46 -9.35 -1.98 -6.50
C GLU A 46 -8.19 -2.75 -7.15
N LEU A 47 -7.52 -3.62 -6.39
CA LEU A 47 -6.45 -4.48 -6.93
C LEU A 47 -6.95 -5.45 -8.01
N ARG A 48 -8.24 -5.80 -8.01
CA ARG A 48 -8.83 -6.77 -8.96
C ARG A 48 -9.48 -6.10 -10.16
N SER A 49 -9.94 -4.86 -10.01
CA SER A 49 -10.39 -4.02 -11.11
C SER A 49 -9.23 -3.43 -11.90
N GLY A 50 -8.05 -3.30 -11.27
CA GLY A 50 -6.89 -2.61 -11.84
C GLY A 50 -6.85 -1.12 -11.51
N ASP A 51 -7.76 -0.64 -10.64
CA ASP A 51 -7.74 0.73 -10.12
C ASP A 51 -6.59 0.94 -9.12
N ALA A 52 -6.00 -0.15 -8.65
CA ALA A 52 -4.76 -0.17 -7.89
C ALA A 52 -3.86 -1.33 -8.31
N MET A 53 -2.56 -1.19 -8.05
CA MET A 53 -1.55 -2.21 -8.34
C MET A 53 -0.39 -2.17 -7.34
N LEU A 54 0.31 -3.29 -7.24
CA LEU A 54 1.58 -3.38 -6.53
C LEU A 54 2.70 -3.30 -7.55
N GLU A 55 3.55 -2.29 -7.42
CA GLU A 55 4.70 -2.08 -8.29
C GLU A 55 6.00 -2.41 -7.58
N VAL A 56 7.03 -2.77 -8.34
CA VAL A 56 8.39 -2.99 -7.82
C VAL A 56 9.24 -1.81 -8.23
N CYS A 57 9.85 -1.13 -7.27
CA CYS A 57 10.74 -0.02 -7.56
C CYS A 57 12.03 -0.51 -8.24
N ASP A 58 12.42 0.10 -9.35
CA ASP A 58 13.66 -0.26 -10.04
C ASP A 58 14.93 0.06 -9.26
N ASN A 59 14.89 1.03 -8.35
CA ASN A 59 16.04 1.44 -7.55
C ASN A 59 16.23 0.56 -6.31
N CYS A 60 15.26 0.54 -5.38
CA CYS A 60 15.41 -0.19 -4.11
C CYS A 60 14.85 -1.62 -4.14
N LYS A 61 14.20 -2.03 -5.24
CA LYS A 61 13.54 -3.34 -5.40
C LYS A 61 12.42 -3.65 -4.41
N CYS A 62 11.98 -2.67 -3.61
CA CYS A 62 10.82 -2.83 -2.74
C CYS A 62 9.52 -2.81 -3.53
N THR A 63 8.55 -3.60 -3.09
CA THR A 63 7.16 -3.54 -3.58
C THR A 63 6.41 -2.43 -2.85
N TYR A 64 5.72 -1.57 -3.59
CA TYR A 64 4.85 -0.53 -3.04
C TYR A 64 3.48 -0.53 -3.72
N PHE A 65 2.50 0.04 -3.03
CA PHE A 65 1.13 0.18 -3.52
C PHE A 65 0.97 1.49 -4.28
N THR A 66 0.29 1.44 -5.43
CA THR A 66 -0.08 2.59 -6.26
C THR A 66 -1.54 2.47 -6.71
N SER A 67 -2.21 3.60 -6.96
CA SER A 67 -3.58 3.63 -7.48
C SER A 67 -3.74 4.65 -8.60
N VAL A 68 -4.59 4.33 -9.57
CA VAL A 68 -4.94 5.17 -10.73
C VAL A 68 -5.45 6.54 -10.31
N ASN A 69 -6.07 6.65 -9.13
CA ASN A 69 -6.60 7.91 -8.60
C ASN A 69 -5.57 8.75 -7.82
N GLN A 70 -4.32 8.29 -7.68
CA GLN A 70 -3.24 9.10 -7.10
C GLN A 70 -2.74 10.11 -8.16
N ARG A 71 -3.25 11.34 -8.10
CA ARG A 71 -3.21 12.36 -9.17
C ARG A 71 -1.84 12.93 -9.57
N THR A 72 -0.73 12.43 -9.06
CA THR A 72 0.62 12.94 -9.35
C THR A 72 1.61 11.79 -9.26
N CYS A 73 2.52 11.68 -10.24
CA CYS A 73 3.61 10.70 -10.38
C CYS A 73 3.87 9.87 -9.12
N VAL A 74 3.61 8.56 -9.19
CA VAL A 74 3.82 7.67 -8.05
C VAL A 74 5.29 7.27 -8.00
N GLU A 75 6.08 8.08 -7.31
CA GLU A 75 7.44 7.74 -6.92
C GLU A 75 7.42 6.66 -5.83
N CYS A 76 8.44 5.80 -5.82
CA CYS A 76 8.62 4.83 -4.74
C CYS A 76 8.71 5.57 -3.38
N PRO A 77 7.78 5.32 -2.44
CA PRO A 77 7.72 6.06 -1.18
C PRO A 77 8.96 5.82 -0.32
N PHE A 78 9.56 4.63 -0.43
CA PHE A 78 10.77 4.27 0.30
C PHE A 78 12.01 5.03 -0.20
N CYS A 79 12.15 5.21 -1.52
CA CYS A 79 13.27 6.00 -2.06
C CYS A 79 13.12 7.50 -1.76
N LYS A 80 11.88 8.00 -1.77
CA LYS A 80 11.59 9.39 -1.42
C LYS A 80 11.93 9.72 0.03
N GLU A 81 11.62 8.82 0.96
CA GLU A 81 11.99 9.00 2.37
C GLU A 81 13.51 8.94 2.58
N GLN A 82 14.23 8.09 1.83
CA GLN A 82 15.70 8.02 1.89
C GLN A 82 16.37 9.31 1.38
N GLY A 83 15.83 9.95 0.35
CA GLY A 83 16.34 11.24 -0.18
C GLY A 83 16.14 12.42 0.78
N ARG A 84 15.28 12.31 1.80
CA ARG A 84 15.14 13.35 2.85
C ARG A 84 16.20 13.25 3.95
N HIS A 85 17.04 12.20 3.93
CA HIS A 85 18.19 12.04 4.82
C HIS A 85 19.55 12.08 4.10
N GLY A 86 19.57 12.16 2.77
CA GLY A 86 20.78 12.41 1.98
C GLY A 86 20.44 13.33 0.82
N GLY A 87 20.96 14.56 0.86
CA GLY A 87 20.55 15.66 -0.03
C GLY A 87 20.65 15.38 -1.52
N GLY A 88 19.75 16.03 -2.26
CA GLY A 88 19.73 16.06 -3.72
C GLY A 88 18.31 16.20 -4.25
N GLU A 89 17.79 17.43 -4.29
CA GLU A 89 16.60 17.77 -5.07
C GLU A 89 16.78 17.29 -6.51
N LYS A 90 15.81 16.53 -7.01
CA LYS A 90 15.60 16.39 -8.45
C LYS A 90 14.19 16.89 -8.73
N GLU A 91 14.12 18.07 -9.34
CA GLU A 91 12.92 18.62 -9.95
C GLU A 91 12.35 17.60 -10.94
N CYS A 92 11.05 17.31 -10.81
CA CYS A 92 10.31 16.63 -11.87
C CYS A 92 9.92 17.69 -12.91
N ALA A 93 10.44 17.51 -14.13
CA ALA A 93 10.04 18.24 -15.34
C ALA A 93 8.70 17.72 -15.89
#